data_AF-A0A961HX98-F1
#
_entry.id   AF-A0A961HX98-F1
#
_cell.length_a   1.000
_cell.length_b   1.000
_cell.length_c   1.000
_cell.angle_alpha   90.00
_cell.angle_beta   90.00
_cell.angle_gamma   90.00
#
_symmetry.space_group_name_H-M   'P 1'
#
loop_
_entity.id
_entity.type
_entity.pdbx_description
1 polymer ?
#
loop_
_entity_poly.entity_id
_entity_poly.type
_entity_poly.pdbx_seq_one_letter_code
_entity_poly.pdbx_strand_id
1 'polypeptide(L)'
;MLEFVDWMAGRCGGQVQDMAGISVSTERKSLLEVAQTISLISTLNEREQDPDVVTLSTLHAAKGLEWPHVVLAGINEGLLPFKPEESAGEALAQRIEEERRLMYVGITRARHTLAVSWTRRRKKGREVVAAQPSRFIAEMALDQATVREDPREKLKALRAEFARKAAQAAGAPTGAGPLS
;
A
#
# COMPACT_ATOMS: atom_id res chain seq x y z
N MET A 1 17.96 0.12 0.22
CA MET A 1 18.48 -0.93 1.14
C MET A 1 19.94 -0.65 1.48
N LEU A 2 20.80 -0.38 0.48
CA LEU A 2 22.18 0.08 0.69
C LEU A 2 22.26 1.38 1.52
N GLU A 3 21.45 2.39 1.18
CA GLU A 3 21.32 3.65 1.93
C GLU A 3 21.06 3.48 3.44
N PHE A 4 20.23 2.51 3.83
CA PHE A 4 19.94 2.26 5.24
C PHE A 4 21.10 1.58 5.96
N VAL A 5 21.79 0.66 5.27
CA VAL A 5 22.96 -0.04 5.81
C VAL A 5 24.12 0.93 6.00
N ASP A 6 24.36 1.83 5.04
CA ASP A 6 25.39 2.86 5.13
C ASP A 6 25.07 3.89 6.22
N TRP A 7 23.79 4.30 6.32
CA TRP A 7 23.30 5.17 7.40
C TRP A 7 23.45 4.52 8.79
N MET A 8 23.14 3.23 8.92
CA MET A 8 23.34 2.46 10.15
C MET A 8 24.84 2.32 10.47
N ALA A 9 25.68 2.01 9.49
CA ALA A 9 27.13 1.89 9.67
C ALA A 9 27.76 3.20 10.17
N GLY A 10 27.33 4.35 9.62
CA GLY A 10 27.78 5.67 10.09
C GLY A 10 27.33 6.01 11.52
N ARG A 11 26.17 5.49 11.96
CA ARG A 11 25.61 5.72 13.31
C ARG A 11 26.12 4.75 14.37
N CYS A 12 26.54 3.54 13.98
CA CYS A 12 27.05 2.48 14.86
C CYS A 12 28.58 2.52 15.06
N GLY A 13 29.30 3.45 14.42
CA GLY A 13 30.75 3.58 14.54
C GLY A 13 31.54 2.64 13.60
N GLY A 14 31.15 2.55 12.34
CA GLY A 14 31.93 1.92 11.27
C GLY A 14 32.96 2.87 10.66
N GLN A 15 34.04 2.33 10.06
CA GLN A 15 34.95 3.11 9.22
C GLN A 15 34.25 3.39 7.89
N VAL A 16 33.88 4.63 7.63
CA VAL A 16 33.43 5.06 6.31
C VAL A 16 34.66 5.59 5.58
N GLN A 17 35.07 4.91 4.50
CA GLN A 17 36.04 5.47 3.56
C GLN A 17 35.30 6.46 2.67
N ASP A 18 35.69 7.74 2.72
CA ASP A 18 35.24 8.67 1.69
C ASP A 18 35.93 8.35 0.35
N MET A 19 35.42 8.93 -0.74
CA MET A 19 35.99 8.76 -2.09
C MET A 19 37.42 9.32 -2.23
N ALA A 20 37.93 10.03 -1.21
CA ALA A 20 39.28 10.58 -1.12
C ALA A 20 40.22 9.71 -0.24
N GLY A 21 39.74 8.58 0.29
CA GLY A 21 40.53 7.63 1.06
C GLY A 21 40.77 8.03 2.52
N ILE A 22 40.06 9.03 3.05
CA ILE A 22 40.21 9.49 4.44
C ILE A 22 39.26 8.68 5.34
N SER A 23 39.80 8.04 6.39
CA SER A 23 39.01 7.29 7.36
C SER A 23 38.59 8.19 8.53
N VAL A 24 37.30 8.52 8.60
CA VAL A 24 36.71 9.22 9.76
C VAL A 24 36.18 8.16 10.73
N SER A 25 36.70 8.13 11.97
CA SER A 25 36.24 7.21 13.00
C SER A 25 35.15 7.85 13.85
N THR A 26 33.91 7.41 13.71
CA THR A 26 32.81 7.79 14.60
C THR A 26 32.82 6.93 15.87
N GLU A 27 32.38 7.50 17.00
CA GLU A 27 32.28 6.78 18.28
C GLU A 27 31.40 5.53 18.17
N ARG A 28 31.88 4.39 18.68
CA ARG A 28 31.14 3.11 18.67
C ARG A 28 29.99 3.19 19.67
N LYS A 29 28.77 3.02 19.17
CA LYS A 29 27.56 2.98 19.99
C LYS A 29 27.20 1.56 20.38
N SER A 30 26.59 1.41 21.55
CA SER A 30 26.04 0.11 21.95
C SER A 30 24.81 -0.25 21.10
N LEU A 31 24.52 -1.55 20.95
CA LEU A 31 23.30 -2.02 20.26
C LEU A 31 22.03 -1.41 20.87
N LEU A 32 22.04 -1.19 22.18
CA LEU A 32 20.93 -0.59 22.92
C LEU A 32 20.71 0.87 22.49
N GLU A 33 21.77 1.68 22.40
CA GLU A 33 21.68 3.07 21.95
C GLU A 33 21.17 3.18 20.51
N VAL A 34 21.60 2.27 19.65
CA VAL A 34 21.14 2.20 18.26
C VAL A 34 19.65 1.86 18.19
N ALA A 35 19.22 0.83 18.93
CA ALA A 35 17.81 0.45 19.01
C ALA A 35 16.94 1.58 19.58
N GLN A 36 17.40 2.28 20.61
CA GLN A 36 16.73 3.45 21.20
C GLN A 36 16.62 4.59 20.19
N THR A 37 17.69 4.88 19.45
CA THR A 37 17.70 5.92 18.42
C THR A 37 16.72 5.61 17.29
N ILE A 38 16.68 4.35 16.81
CA ILE A 38 15.73 3.91 15.77
C ILE A 38 14.29 4.04 16.26
N SER A 39 14.01 3.60 17.49
CA SER A 39 12.69 3.72 18.10
C SER A 39 12.23 5.17 18.17
N LEU A 40 13.13 6.10 18.54
CA LEU A 40 12.83 7.53 18.62
C LEU A 40 12.54 8.14 17.25
N ILE A 41 13.34 7.82 16.23
CA ILE A 41 13.15 8.31 14.86
C ILE A 41 11.85 7.78 14.25
N SER A 42 11.53 6.49 14.45
CA SER A 42 10.26 5.91 13.99
C SER A 42 9.06 6.65 14.60
N THR A 43 9.14 6.95 15.90
CA THR A 43 8.06 7.67 16.62
C THR A 43 7.91 9.12 16.13
N LEU A 44 9.02 9.77 15.73
CA LEU A 44 8.99 11.13 15.20
C LEU A 44 8.43 11.19 13.77
N ASN A 45 8.83 10.24 12.91
CA ASN A 45 8.29 10.15 11.54
C ASN A 45 6.78 9.88 11.50
N GLU A 46 6.22 9.21 12.51
CA GLU A 46 4.76 9.02 12.62
C GLU A 46 4.00 10.34 12.85
N ARG A 47 4.66 11.41 13.32
CA ARG A 47 4.04 12.71 13.62
C ARG A 47 4.05 13.68 12.43
N GLU A 48 4.98 13.53 11.49
CA GLU A 48 5.00 14.30 10.24
C GLU A 48 4.14 13.59 9.19
N GLN A 49 2.81 13.72 9.31
CA GLN A 49 1.90 13.28 8.27
C GLN A 49 1.91 14.30 7.13
N ASP A 50 2.71 14.03 6.11
CA ASP A 50 2.58 14.73 4.82
C ASP A 50 1.15 14.48 4.27
N PRO A 51 0.36 15.54 4.01
CA PRO A 51 -1.02 15.38 3.54
C PRO A 51 -1.13 14.77 2.13
N ASP A 52 -0.05 14.74 1.33
CA ASP A 52 -0.09 14.27 -0.08
C ASP A 52 0.49 12.86 -0.25
N VAL A 53 0.04 11.92 0.59
CA VAL A 53 0.49 10.51 0.52
C VAL A 53 -0.68 9.52 0.50
N VAL A 54 -0.44 8.35 -0.09
CA VAL A 54 -1.39 7.23 -0.03
C VAL A 54 -1.16 6.42 1.24
N THR A 55 -2.18 6.34 2.09
CA THR A 55 -2.13 5.49 3.30
C THR A 55 -2.45 4.03 2.96
N LEU A 56 -1.50 3.13 3.21
CA LEU A 56 -1.73 1.69 3.19
C LEU A 56 -1.97 1.19 4.61
N SER A 57 -3.08 0.50 4.83
CA SER A 57 -3.45 -0.05 6.15
C SER A 57 -4.09 -1.42 6.03
N THR A 58 -4.19 -2.12 7.16
CA THR A 58 -5.01 -3.33 7.28
C THR A 58 -6.42 -2.96 7.72
N LEU A 59 -7.41 -3.81 7.43
CA LEU A 59 -8.80 -3.57 7.85
C LEU A 59 -8.93 -3.36 9.37
N HIS A 60 -8.15 -4.07 10.17
CA HIS A 60 -8.14 -3.95 11.62
C HIS A 60 -7.61 -2.60 12.09
N ALA A 61 -6.48 -2.15 11.53
CA ALA A 61 -5.86 -0.88 11.88
C ALA A 61 -6.64 0.33 11.36
N ALA A 62 -7.53 0.14 10.37
CA ALA A 62 -8.40 1.19 9.86
C ALA A 62 -9.60 1.52 10.77
N LYS A 63 -9.82 0.76 11.85
CA LYS A 63 -10.95 0.98 12.77
C LYS A 63 -10.88 2.38 13.40
N GLY A 64 -11.96 3.15 13.27
CA GLY A 64 -12.06 4.51 13.81
C GLY A 64 -11.42 5.59 12.92
N LEU A 65 -10.82 5.21 11.79
CA LEU A 65 -10.31 6.13 10.79
C LEU A 65 -11.27 6.23 9.61
N GLU A 66 -11.22 7.31 8.85
CA GLU A 66 -12.05 7.53 7.67
C GLU A 66 -11.30 8.33 6.62
N TRP A 67 -11.56 8.03 5.35
CA TRP A 67 -10.94 8.70 4.21
C TRP A 67 -11.98 9.08 3.15
N PRO A 68 -11.73 10.16 2.38
CA PRO A 68 -12.56 10.53 1.23
C PRO A 68 -12.79 9.37 0.26
N HIS A 69 -11.71 8.65 -0.06
CA HIS A 69 -11.68 7.58 -1.05
C HIS A 69 -10.94 6.37 -0.46
N VAL A 70 -11.53 5.18 -0.59
CA VAL A 70 -10.93 3.94 -0.07
C VAL A 70 -10.89 2.88 -1.17
N VAL A 71 -9.78 2.14 -1.22
CA VAL A 71 -9.63 0.97 -2.08
C VAL A 71 -9.43 -0.28 -1.22
N LEU A 72 -10.41 -1.18 -1.24
CA LEU A 72 -10.28 -2.51 -0.67
C LEU A 72 -9.59 -3.44 -1.68
N ALA A 73 -8.33 -3.76 -1.41
CA ALA A 73 -7.49 -4.51 -2.31
C ALA A 73 -7.53 -6.03 -2.04
N GLY A 74 -7.66 -6.83 -3.10
CA GLY A 74 -7.45 -8.28 -3.03
C GLY A 74 -8.53 -9.07 -2.29
N ILE A 75 -9.78 -8.63 -2.36
CA ILE A 75 -10.93 -9.21 -1.67
C ILE A 75 -11.36 -10.54 -2.34
N ASN A 76 -10.70 -11.62 -1.94
CA ASN A 76 -10.84 -12.97 -2.50
C ASN A 76 -11.20 -14.00 -1.41
N GLU A 77 -11.90 -15.08 -1.78
CA GLU A 77 -12.17 -16.20 -0.88
C GLU A 77 -10.87 -16.80 -0.30
N GLY A 78 -10.86 -17.04 1.01
CA GLY A 78 -9.69 -17.54 1.74
C GLY A 78 -8.67 -16.47 2.13
N LEU A 79 -8.82 -15.22 1.67
CA LEU A 79 -8.16 -14.05 2.26
C LEU A 79 -9.16 -13.25 3.12
N LEU A 80 -10.34 -12.97 2.56
CA LEU A 80 -11.46 -12.37 3.27
C LEU A 80 -12.76 -12.98 2.72
N PRO A 81 -13.47 -13.86 3.44
CA PRO A 81 -13.13 -14.32 4.79
C PRO A 81 -11.87 -15.17 4.83
N PHE A 82 -11.03 -14.96 5.83
CA PHE A 82 -9.94 -15.88 6.15
C PHE A 82 -10.51 -17.21 6.64
N LYS A 83 -10.04 -18.32 6.05
CA LYS A 83 -10.45 -19.68 6.43
C LYS A 83 -9.24 -20.48 6.89
N PRO A 84 -9.09 -20.72 8.21
CA PRO A 84 -8.16 -21.72 8.72
C PRO A 84 -8.61 -23.11 8.28
N GLU A 85 -7.69 -23.96 7.82
CA GLU A 85 -8.02 -25.32 7.34
C GLU A 85 -8.62 -26.22 8.44
N GLU A 86 -8.34 -25.92 9.71
CA GLU A 86 -8.79 -26.70 10.88
C GLU A 86 -10.18 -26.29 11.41
N SER A 87 -10.78 -25.21 10.90
CA SER A 87 -12.06 -24.72 11.40
C SER A 87 -13.23 -25.40 10.69
N ALA A 88 -14.13 -26.03 11.45
CA ALA A 88 -15.33 -26.70 10.93
C ALA A 88 -16.59 -26.35 11.75
N GLY A 89 -17.76 -26.65 11.18
CA GLY A 89 -19.06 -26.50 11.85
C GLY A 89 -19.36 -25.06 12.31
N GLU A 90 -19.91 -24.94 13.52
CA GLU A 90 -20.36 -23.66 14.09
C GLU A 90 -19.20 -22.66 14.30
N ALA A 91 -18.02 -23.15 14.68
CA ALA A 91 -16.84 -22.30 14.88
C ALA A 91 -16.41 -21.60 13.57
N LEU A 92 -16.51 -22.29 12.43
CA LEU A 92 -16.25 -21.67 11.13
C LEU A 92 -17.31 -20.61 10.78
N ALA A 93 -18.58 -20.88 11.07
CA ALA A 93 -19.67 -19.93 10.81
C ALA A 93 -19.49 -18.64 11.62
N GLN A 94 -19.15 -18.74 12.91
CA GLN A 94 -18.87 -17.60 13.78
C GLN A 94 -17.70 -16.76 13.26
N ARG A 95 -16.60 -17.39 12.84
CA ARG A 95 -15.44 -16.69 12.24
C ARG A 95 -15.81 -15.99 10.94
N ILE A 96 -16.59 -16.63 10.08
CA ILE A 96 -17.06 -15.97 8.84
C ILE A 96 -17.88 -14.72 9.18
N GLU A 97 -18.68 -14.76 10.24
CA GLU A 97 -19.46 -13.60 10.68
C GLU A 97 -18.58 -12.48 11.26
N GLU A 98 -17.49 -12.81 11.94
CA GLU A 98 -16.47 -11.85 12.37
C GLU A 98 -15.77 -11.18 11.18
N GLU A 99 -15.37 -11.97 10.19
CA GLU A 99 -14.76 -11.47 8.95
C GLU A 99 -15.75 -10.62 8.12
N ARG A 100 -17.05 -10.94 8.18
CA ARG A 100 -18.11 -10.12 7.58
C ARG A 100 -18.19 -8.76 8.26
N ARG A 101 -18.14 -8.71 9.60
CA ARG A 101 -18.05 -7.45 10.35
C ARG A 101 -16.79 -6.67 9.98
N LEU A 102 -15.67 -7.35 9.75
CA LEU A 102 -14.43 -6.72 9.30
C LEU A 102 -14.57 -6.09 7.91
N MET A 103 -15.23 -6.78 6.97
CA MET A 103 -15.57 -6.22 5.65
C MET A 103 -16.45 -4.97 5.79
N TYR A 104 -17.48 -5.03 6.63
CA TYR A 104 -18.34 -3.88 6.92
C TYR A 104 -17.56 -2.67 7.48
N VAL A 105 -16.62 -2.92 8.40
CA VAL A 105 -15.72 -1.86 8.89
C VAL A 105 -14.96 -1.25 7.72
N GLY A 106 -14.36 -2.06 6.83
CA GLY A 106 -13.65 -1.58 5.64
C GLY A 106 -14.52 -0.70 4.72
N ILE A 107 -15.74 -1.15 4.42
CA ILE A 107 -16.71 -0.42 3.59
C ILE A 107 -17.01 0.96 4.21
N THR A 108 -17.29 1.00 5.51
CA THR A 108 -17.67 2.22 6.23
C THR A 108 -16.51 3.18 6.51
N ARG A 109 -15.27 2.85 6.13
CA ARG A 109 -14.16 3.83 6.21
C ARG A 109 -14.18 4.83 5.06
N ALA A 110 -14.92 4.54 3.99
CA ALA A 110 -15.05 5.39 2.81
C ALA A 110 -16.13 6.45 3.02
N ARG A 111 -15.80 7.73 2.80
CA ARG A 111 -16.79 8.83 2.88
C ARG A 111 -17.49 9.13 1.56
N HIS A 112 -16.77 9.04 0.44
CA HIS A 112 -17.32 9.38 -0.88
C HIS A 112 -17.29 8.21 -1.85
N THR A 113 -16.12 7.59 -2.05
CA THR A 113 -16.01 6.47 -2.98
C THR A 113 -15.29 5.28 -2.38
N LEU A 114 -15.78 4.10 -2.72
CA LEU A 114 -15.22 2.81 -2.37
C LEU A 114 -14.95 2.04 -3.67
N ALA A 115 -13.70 1.63 -3.87
CA ALA A 115 -13.35 0.67 -4.92
C ALA A 115 -13.01 -0.68 -4.27
N VAL A 116 -13.58 -1.76 -4.79
CA VAL A 116 -13.30 -3.13 -4.32
C VAL A 116 -12.65 -3.90 -5.46
N SER A 117 -11.47 -4.46 -5.21
CA SER A 117 -10.75 -5.24 -6.21
C SER A 117 -10.51 -6.67 -5.73
N TRP A 118 -10.49 -7.59 -6.69
CA TRP A 118 -10.20 -9.00 -6.48
C TRP A 118 -9.34 -9.52 -7.63
N THR A 119 -8.76 -10.71 -7.49
CA THR A 119 -7.84 -11.28 -8.48
C THR A 119 -8.32 -12.66 -8.92
N ARG A 120 -8.16 -12.98 -10.21
CA ARG A 120 -8.51 -14.32 -10.75
C ARG A 120 -7.45 -15.38 -10.47
N ARG A 121 -6.22 -14.96 -10.15
CA ARG A 121 -5.08 -15.83 -9.83
C ARG A 121 -4.30 -15.20 -8.68
N ARG A 122 -3.84 -16.03 -7.76
CA ARG A 122 -2.98 -15.60 -6.64
C ARG A 122 -1.85 -16.60 -6.42
N LYS A 123 -0.78 -16.13 -5.80
CA LYS A 123 0.33 -16.99 -5.38
C LYS A 123 0.01 -17.60 -4.00
N LYS A 124 0.02 -18.93 -3.90
CA LYS A 124 -0.05 -19.67 -2.62
C LYS A 124 1.28 -20.44 -2.50
N GLY A 125 2.18 -19.97 -1.64
CA GLY A 125 3.54 -20.52 -1.56
C GLY A 125 4.32 -20.34 -2.87
N ARG A 126 4.74 -21.44 -3.49
CA ARG A 126 5.46 -21.43 -4.78
C ARG A 126 4.54 -21.52 -6.01
N GLU A 127 3.25 -21.83 -5.81
CA GLU A 127 2.32 -22.08 -6.90
C GLU A 127 1.39 -20.90 -7.16
N VAL A 128 0.92 -20.77 -8.40
CA VAL A 128 -0.11 -19.80 -8.80
C VAL A 128 -1.43 -20.53 -8.97
N VAL A 129 -2.34 -20.31 -8.03
CA VAL A 129 -3.65 -20.95 -8.00
C VAL A 129 -4.74 -20.01 -8.52
N ALA A 130 -5.83 -20.58 -9.02
CA ALA A 130 -7.03 -19.82 -9.32
C ALA A 130 -7.59 -19.22 -8.01
N ALA A 131 -8.00 -17.96 -8.07
CA ALA A 131 -8.62 -17.26 -6.95
C ALA A 131 -10.06 -16.90 -7.32
N GLN A 132 -10.94 -17.02 -6.33
CA GLN A 132 -12.35 -16.68 -6.44
C GLN A 132 -12.60 -15.35 -5.72
N PRO A 133 -13.49 -14.49 -6.25
CA PRO A 133 -13.93 -13.30 -5.53
C PRO A 133 -14.53 -13.69 -4.18
N SER A 134 -14.36 -12.84 -3.17
CA SER A 134 -15.00 -13.05 -1.87
C SER A 134 -16.52 -13.15 -2.01
N ARG A 135 -17.14 -14.04 -1.22
CA ARG A 135 -18.61 -14.09 -1.06
C ARG A 135 -19.20 -12.75 -0.65
N PHE A 136 -18.47 -11.96 0.14
CA PHE A 136 -18.96 -10.68 0.66
C PHE A 136 -19.20 -9.66 -0.45
N ILE A 137 -18.52 -9.77 -1.59
CA ILE A 137 -18.77 -8.89 -2.75
C ILE A 137 -20.18 -9.12 -3.31
N ALA A 138 -20.63 -10.38 -3.39
CA ALA A 138 -21.97 -10.70 -3.88
C ALA A 138 -23.06 -10.23 -2.89
N GLU A 139 -22.78 -10.31 -1.60
CA GLU A 139 -23.69 -9.89 -0.54
C GLU A 139 -23.87 -8.37 -0.43
N MET A 140 -22.94 -7.58 -0.96
CA MET A 140 -23.08 -6.13 -1.03
C MET A 140 -24.30 -5.68 -1.87
N ALA A 141 -24.92 -6.59 -2.63
CA ALA A 141 -26.10 -6.32 -3.45
C ALA A 141 -25.94 -5.05 -4.31
N LEU A 142 -24.77 -4.94 -4.94
CA LEU A 142 -24.38 -3.79 -5.77
C LEU A 142 -25.44 -3.55 -6.85
N ASP A 143 -25.85 -2.29 -6.99
CA ASP A 143 -26.86 -1.88 -7.95
C ASP A 143 -26.32 -1.81 -9.39
N GLN A 144 -27.20 -1.58 -10.35
CA GLN A 144 -26.79 -1.43 -11.75
C GLN A 144 -25.93 -0.19 -12.00
N ALA A 145 -25.96 0.80 -11.10
CA ALA A 145 -25.12 1.99 -11.17
C ALA A 145 -23.67 1.70 -10.74
N THR A 146 -23.42 0.56 -10.10
CA THR A 146 -22.09 0.17 -9.69
C THR A 146 -21.22 -0.17 -10.91
N VAL A 147 -20.23 0.67 -11.15
CA VAL A 147 -19.32 0.53 -12.29
C VAL A 147 -18.38 -0.65 -12.07
N ARG A 148 -18.42 -1.63 -12.97
CA ARG A 148 -17.43 -2.69 -13.03
C ARG A 148 -16.35 -2.31 -14.04
N GLU A 149 -15.20 -1.91 -13.53
CA GLU A 149 -14.04 -1.55 -14.36
C GLU A 149 -13.20 -2.79 -14.71
N ASP A 150 -12.74 -2.91 -15.96
CA ASP A 150 -11.65 -3.81 -16.31
C ASP A 150 -10.30 -3.08 -16.08
N PRO A 151 -9.45 -3.57 -15.14
CA PRO A 151 -8.16 -2.94 -14.85
C PRO A 151 -7.25 -2.81 -16.07
N ARG A 152 -7.33 -3.75 -17.04
CA ARG A 152 -6.48 -3.73 -18.24
C ARG A 152 -6.88 -2.61 -19.19
N GLU A 153 -8.18 -2.42 -19.38
CA GLU A 153 -8.71 -1.34 -20.21
C GLU A 153 -8.43 0.02 -19.58
N LYS A 154 -8.68 0.14 -18.27
CA LYS A 154 -8.37 1.35 -17.51
C LYS A 154 -6.88 1.71 -17.59
N LEU A 155 -5.99 0.74 -17.38
CA LEU A 155 -4.56 0.96 -17.48
C LEU A 155 -4.11 1.34 -18.90
N LYS A 156 -4.71 0.74 -19.93
CA LYS A 156 -4.47 1.10 -21.34
C LYS A 156 -4.89 2.55 -21.61
N ALA A 157 -6.08 2.95 -21.12
CA ALA A 157 -6.59 4.31 -21.27
C ALA A 157 -5.71 5.34 -20.55
N LEU A 158 -5.34 5.08 -19.29
CA LEU A 158 -4.42 5.93 -18.52
C LEU A 158 -3.07 6.09 -19.21
N ARG A 159 -2.47 4.99 -19.70
CA ARG A 159 -1.20 5.06 -20.44
C ARG A 159 -1.33 5.89 -21.71
N ALA A 160 -2.42 5.76 -22.45
CA ALA A 160 -2.67 6.57 -23.64
C ALA A 160 -2.85 8.06 -23.29
N GLU A 161 -3.53 8.37 -22.19
CA GLU A 161 -3.71 9.74 -21.72
C GLU A 161 -2.38 10.37 -21.30
N PHE A 162 -1.56 9.65 -20.51
CA PHE A 162 -0.23 10.12 -20.12
C PHE A 162 0.68 10.31 -21.33
N ALA A 163 0.66 9.40 -22.30
CA ALA A 163 1.40 9.55 -23.55
C ALA A 163 0.95 10.80 -24.33
N ARG A 164 -0.35 11.09 -24.38
CA ARG A 164 -0.90 12.31 -25.02
C ARG A 164 -0.44 13.58 -24.29
N LYS A 165 -0.50 13.61 -22.96
CA LYS A 165 -0.02 14.76 -22.16
C LYS A 165 1.48 14.99 -22.35
N ALA A 166 2.27 13.92 -22.38
CA ALA A 166 3.70 14.01 -22.64
C ALA A 166 4.01 14.56 -24.05
N ALA A 167 3.30 14.10 -25.09
CA ALA A 167 3.46 14.62 -26.45
C ALA A 167 3.05 16.10 -26.58
N GLN A 168 1.99 16.53 -25.88
CA GLN A 168 1.56 17.93 -25.83
C GLN A 168 2.58 18.82 -25.11
N ALA A 169 3.20 18.32 -24.04
CA ALA A 169 4.27 19.03 -23.33
C ALA A 169 5.56 19.15 -24.17
N ALA A 170 5.88 18.14 -24.99
CA ALA A 170 7.04 18.16 -25.88
C ALA A 170 6.84 19.02 -27.15
N GLY A 171 5.59 19.28 -27.54
CA GLY A 171 5.23 20.08 -28.71
C GLY A 171 4.95 21.56 -28.44
N ALA A 172 5.05 22.03 -27.18
CA ALA A 172 4.86 23.43 -26.85
C ALA A 172 6.07 24.26 -27.35
N PRO A 173 5.89 25.22 -28.29
CA PRO A 173 7.01 26.00 -28.79
C PRO A 173 7.58 26.87 -27.67
N THR A 174 8.89 26.75 -27.41
CA THR A 174 9.68 27.69 -26.62
C THR A 174 9.71 29.04 -27.35
N GLY A 175 8.70 29.86 -27.10
CA GLY A 175 8.65 31.26 -27.53
C GLY A 175 9.69 32.09 -26.77
N ALA A 176 10.96 31.98 -27.15
CA ALA A 176 11.98 32.96 -26.82
C ALA A 176 12.04 33.97 -27.96
N GLY A 177 11.24 35.04 -27.85
CA GLY A 177 11.41 36.22 -28.70
C GLY A 177 12.77 36.88 -28.44
N PRO A 178 13.50 37.33 -29.47
CA PRO A 178 14.78 37.97 -29.25
C PRO A 178 14.59 39.30 -28.52
N LEU A 179 15.29 39.47 -27.40
CA LEU A 179 15.36 40.73 -26.66
C LEU A 179 16.06 41.78 -27.53
N SER A 180 15.35 42.85 -27.85
CA SER A 180 15.89 44.07 -28.46
C SER A 180 16.47 45.01 -27.40
#